data_AF-A0A8J7F3J2-F1
#
_entry.id   AF-A0A8J7F3J2-F1
#
_cell.length_a   1.000
_cell.length_b   1.000
_cell.length_c   1.000
_cell.angle_alpha   90.00
_cell.angle_beta   90.00
_cell.angle_gamma   90.00
#
_symmetry.space_group_name_H-M   'P 1'
#
loop_
_entity.id
_entity.type
_entity.pdbx_description
1 polymer ?
#
loop_
_entity_poly.entity_id
_entity_poly.type
_entity_poly.pdbx_seq_one_letter_code
_entity_poly.pdbx_strand_id
1 'polypeptide(L)'
;MIRWLRLINFKAFENQLFEFRPLTLFSGLNSTGKSSVLQSLLLLRQSHQQELLEELGLALNGDLVRIGNAQDAFCESAQEDYIEFEIICENGIKGIWRFNYELDKKETDLLDLDFSSSTKPDNSIYQSSIFNKNFHYLQAERIGPRLVNEMSELLT
;
A
#
# COMPACT_ATOMS: atom_id res chain seq x y z
N MET A 1 -17.10 3.46 -1.55
CA MET A 1 -16.05 2.72 -0.79
C MET A 1 -15.22 1.87 -1.76
N ILE A 2 -14.07 1.32 -1.33
CA ILE A 2 -13.39 0.26 -2.10
C ILE A 2 -14.30 -0.95 -2.16
N ARG A 3 -14.47 -1.52 -3.36
CA ARG A 3 -15.20 -2.77 -3.58
C ARG A 3 -14.26 -3.93 -3.90
N TRP A 4 -13.23 -3.66 -4.70
CA TRP A 4 -12.24 -4.66 -5.09
C TRP A 4 -10.82 -4.10 -4.96
N LEU A 5 -9.91 -4.97 -4.53
CA LEU A 5 -8.46 -4.76 -4.60
C LEU A 5 -7.85 -5.99 -5.26
N ARG A 6 -7.07 -5.80 -6.30
CA ARG A 6 -6.23 -6.86 -6.87
C ARG A 6 -4.77 -6.49 -6.66
N LEU A 7 -3.99 -7.46 -6.22
CA LEU A 7 -2.54 -7.36 -6.03
C LEU A 7 -1.87 -8.40 -6.92
N ILE A 8 -0.93 -7.94 -7.74
CA ILE A 8 -0.12 -8.80 -8.62
C ILE A 8 1.35 -8.59 -8.25
N ASN A 9 2.06 -9.70 -8.07
CA ASN A 9 3.48 -9.78 -7.71
C ASN A 9 3.89 -8.96 -6.48
N PHE A 10 3.03 -8.87 -5.47
CA PHE A 10 3.29 -8.12 -4.25
C PHE A 10 3.41 -9.05 -3.03
N LYS A 11 4.62 -9.14 -2.47
CA LYS A 11 4.97 -9.97 -1.32
C LYS A 11 4.54 -11.43 -1.52
N ALA A 12 3.58 -11.90 -0.73
CA ALA A 12 3.08 -13.27 -0.79
C ALA A 12 2.04 -13.51 -1.90
N PHE A 13 1.69 -12.48 -2.69
CA PHE A 13 0.64 -12.56 -3.70
C PHE A 13 1.22 -12.47 -5.11
N GLU A 14 1.19 -13.60 -5.82
CA GLU A 14 1.43 -13.64 -7.26
C GLU A 14 0.29 -12.95 -8.02
N ASN A 15 -0.96 -13.33 -7.72
CA ASN A 15 -2.16 -12.69 -8.25
C ASN A 15 -3.35 -12.97 -7.33
N GLN A 16 -3.79 -11.97 -6.57
CA GLN A 16 -4.88 -12.14 -5.62
C GLN A 16 -5.90 -11.00 -5.73
N LEU A 17 -7.17 -11.37 -5.90
CA LEU A 17 -8.32 -10.46 -5.86
C LEU A 17 -9.01 -10.56 -4.49
N PHE A 18 -9.31 -9.41 -3.89
CA PHE A 18 -10.02 -9.27 -2.63
C PHE A 18 -11.32 -8.49 -2.85
N GLU A 19 -12.42 -9.05 -2.35
CA GLU A 19 -13.72 -8.38 -2.28
C GLU A 19 -13.86 -7.67 -0.92
N PHE A 20 -14.13 -6.37 -0.94
CA PHE A 20 -14.45 -5.59 0.26
C PHE A 20 -15.96 -5.40 0.39
N ARG A 21 -16.43 -5.54 1.63
CA ARG A 21 -17.77 -5.20 2.11
C ARG A 21 -17.67 -4.15 3.22
N PRO A 22 -18.78 -3.50 3.62
CA PRO A 22 -18.76 -2.44 4.63
C PRO A 22 -18.03 -2.81 5.92
N LEU A 23 -18.01 -4.10 6.25
CA LEU A 23 -17.09 -4.68 7.23
C LEU A 23 -16.37 -5.87 6.60
N THR A 24 -15.04 -5.81 6.54
CA THR A 24 -14.17 -6.87 6.01
C THR A 24 -13.14 -7.22 7.08
N LEU A 25 -13.12 -8.48 7.53
CA LEU A 25 -12.20 -8.96 8.56
C LEU A 25 -11.17 -9.90 7.94
N PHE A 26 -9.89 -9.52 7.99
CA PHE A 26 -8.78 -10.40 7.65
C PHE A 26 -8.33 -11.15 8.91
N SER A 27 -8.52 -12.46 8.94
CA SER A 27 -8.07 -13.35 10.01
C SER A 27 -7.29 -14.54 9.45
N GLY A 28 -6.48 -15.18 10.29
CA GLY A 28 -5.61 -16.30 9.89
C GLY A 28 -4.20 -16.21 10.45
N LEU A 29 -3.39 -17.23 10.20
CA LEU A 29 -2.02 -17.36 10.72
C LEU A 29 -1.13 -16.17 10.35
N ASN A 30 -0.13 -15.87 11.17
CA ASN A 30 0.86 -14.85 10.81
C ASN A 30 1.56 -15.22 9.49
N SER A 31 2.04 -14.21 8.76
CA SER A 31 2.73 -14.37 7.48
C SER A 31 1.87 -14.83 6.28
N THR A 32 0.54 -14.92 6.40
CA THR A 32 -0.35 -15.26 5.27
C THR A 32 -0.74 -14.06 4.39
N GLY A 33 -0.05 -12.92 4.50
CA GLY A 33 -0.31 -11.75 3.65
C GLY A 33 -1.43 -10.79 4.11
N LYS A 34 -2.05 -11.02 5.28
CA LYS A 34 -3.11 -10.12 5.82
C LYS A 34 -2.64 -8.66 5.93
N SER A 35 -1.44 -8.45 6.47
CA SER A 35 -0.87 -7.10 6.58
C SER A 35 -0.57 -6.52 5.19
N SER A 36 -0.16 -7.35 4.23
CA SER A 36 0.12 -6.92 2.85
C SER A 36 -1.09 -6.26 2.21
N VAL A 37 -2.31 -6.73 2.49
CA VAL A 37 -3.56 -6.10 1.99
C VAL A 37 -3.73 -4.67 2.48
N LEU A 38 -3.48 -4.40 3.77
CA LEU A 38 -3.54 -3.04 4.30
C LEU A 38 -2.36 -2.19 3.82
N GLN A 39 -1.17 -2.79 3.78
CA GLN A 39 0.06 -2.12 3.36
C GLN A 39 -0.03 -1.63 1.91
N SER A 40 -0.62 -2.36 0.98
CA SER A 40 -0.79 -1.88 -0.41
C SER A 40 -1.64 -0.61 -0.50
N LEU A 41 -2.72 -0.53 0.29
CA LEU A 41 -3.56 0.67 0.36
C LEU A 41 -2.81 1.85 0.98
N LEU A 42 -2.01 1.61 2.02
CA LEU A 42 -1.19 2.63 2.66
C LEU A 42 -0.05 3.11 1.75
N LEU A 43 0.55 2.22 0.95
CA LEU A 43 1.57 2.56 -0.04
C LEU A 43 1.04 3.51 -1.11
N LEU A 44 -0.13 3.22 -1.69
CA LEU A 44 -0.77 4.13 -2.64
C LEU A 44 -1.07 5.48 -2.01
N ARG A 45 -1.68 5.48 -0.82
CA ARG A 45 -2.01 6.71 -0.12
C ARG A 45 -0.77 7.55 0.18
N GLN A 46 0.27 6.97 0.78
CA GLN A 46 1.46 7.74 1.16
C GLN A 46 2.21 8.28 -0.06
N SER A 47 2.31 7.47 -1.13
CA SER A 47 2.97 7.90 -2.36
C SER A 47 2.22 9.05 -3.04
N HIS A 48 0.88 9.03 -2.99
CA HIS A 48 0.05 10.16 -3.44
C HIS A 48 0.23 11.39 -2.55
N GLN A 49 0.27 11.23 -1.23
CA GLN A 49 0.51 12.34 -0.29
C GLN A 49 1.90 12.97 -0.43
N GLN A 50 2.87 12.21 -0.93
CA GLN A 50 4.22 12.67 -1.26
C GLN A 50 4.32 13.26 -2.68
N GLU A 51 3.22 13.32 -3.44
CA GLU A 51 3.19 13.80 -4.84
C GLU A 51 4.05 12.95 -5.79
N LEU A 52 4.29 11.68 -5.44
CA LEU A 52 5.12 10.77 -6.22
C LEU A 52 4.31 9.80 -7.08
N LEU A 53 3.11 9.39 -6.64
CA LEU A 53 2.36 8.28 -7.25
C LEU A 53 1.99 8.55 -8.72
N GLU A 54 1.62 9.78 -9.05
CA GLU A 54 1.13 10.16 -10.38
C GLU A 54 2.25 10.29 -11.41
N GLU A 55 3.43 10.75 -10.98
CA GLU A 55 4.50 11.21 -11.87
C GLU A 55 5.80 10.40 -11.78
N LEU A 56 6.01 9.67 -10.69
CA LEU A 56 7.27 8.97 -10.44
C LEU A 56 7.04 7.49 -10.14
N GLY A 57 6.23 7.17 -9.13
CA GLY A 57 5.98 5.79 -8.74
C GLY A 57 5.65 5.57 -7.27
N LEU A 58 5.93 4.35 -6.78
CA LEU A 58 5.53 3.89 -5.46
C LEU A 58 6.67 4.03 -4.45
N ALA A 59 6.49 4.92 -3.47
CA ALA A 59 7.40 5.04 -2.34
C ALA A 59 7.15 3.89 -1.33
N LEU A 60 8.14 3.02 -1.15
CA LEU A 60 8.06 1.85 -0.29
C LEU A 60 8.20 2.18 1.20
N ASN A 61 8.76 3.36 1.51
CA ASN A 61 8.97 3.82 2.87
C ASN A 61 8.38 5.22 3.09
N GLY A 62 7.53 5.33 4.10
CA GLY A 62 6.93 6.59 4.53
C GLY A 62 6.44 6.52 5.97
N ASP A 63 5.58 7.47 6.34
CA ASP A 63 5.05 7.57 7.71
C ASP A 63 3.95 6.53 7.97
N LEU A 64 3.19 6.14 6.95
CA LEU A 64 2.09 5.17 7.09
C LEU A 64 2.59 3.73 7.09
N VAL A 65 3.57 3.42 6.23
CA VAL A 65 4.14 2.08 6.10
C VAL A 65 5.58 2.14 5.63
N ARG A 66 6.38 1.21 6.15
CA ARG A 66 7.75 0.94 5.69
C ARG A 66 7.87 -0.51 5.27
N ILE A 67 8.13 -0.74 3.99
CA ILE A 67 8.28 -2.08 3.42
C ILE A 67 9.74 -2.51 3.43
N GLY A 68 10.67 -1.57 3.27
CA GLY A 68 12.07 -1.86 2.96
C GLY A 68 12.38 -1.46 1.52
N ASN A 69 12.87 -2.40 0.74
CA ASN A 69 13.28 -2.16 -0.65
C ASN A 69 12.41 -2.93 -1.66
N ALA A 70 12.73 -2.79 -2.95
CA ALA A 70 12.00 -3.42 -4.04
C ALA A 70 11.95 -4.96 -3.91
N GLN A 71 13.04 -5.62 -3.51
CA GLN A 71 13.02 -7.08 -3.29
C GLN A 71 12.07 -7.49 -2.14
N ASP A 72 11.91 -6.67 -1.10
CA ASP A 72 11.00 -6.95 0.01
C ASP A 72 9.51 -6.77 -0.38
N ALA A 73 9.26 -5.94 -1.40
CA ALA A 73 7.94 -5.71 -1.97
C ALA A 73 7.56 -6.74 -3.04
N PHE A 74 8.54 -7.22 -3.80
CA PHE A 74 8.34 -8.12 -4.94
C PHE A 74 7.99 -9.55 -4.51
N CYS A 75 7.19 -10.25 -5.32
CA CYS A 75 6.82 -11.63 -5.05
C CYS A 75 7.86 -12.61 -5.58
N GLU A 76 8.33 -13.53 -4.72
CA GLU A 76 9.32 -14.54 -5.12
C GLU A 76 8.83 -15.48 -6.22
N SER A 77 7.52 -15.70 -6.36
CA SER A 77 6.92 -16.56 -7.40
C SER A 77 6.48 -15.78 -8.65
N ALA A 78 6.77 -14.48 -8.73
CA ALA A 78 6.41 -13.65 -9.88
C ALA A 78 7.02 -14.18 -11.19
N GLN A 79 6.22 -14.17 -12.25
CA GLN A 79 6.65 -14.54 -13.60
C GLN A 79 6.96 -13.32 -14.48
N GLU A 80 6.57 -12.13 -14.02
CA GLU A 80 6.71 -10.87 -14.74
C GLU A 80 7.36 -9.83 -13.82
N ASP A 81 8.20 -8.98 -14.41
CA ASP A 81 9.05 -8.01 -13.70
C ASP A 81 8.31 -6.70 -13.37
N TYR A 82 7.12 -6.81 -12.80
CA TYR A 82 6.36 -5.66 -12.31
C TYR A 82 5.50 -6.01 -11.11
N ILE A 83 5.13 -4.99 -10.33
CA ILE A 83 4.11 -5.03 -9.30
C ILE A 83 2.89 -4.25 -9.78
N GLU A 84 1.68 -4.79 -9.63
CA GLU A 84 0.46 -4.08 -10.03
C GLU A 84 -0.58 -4.07 -8.92
N PHE A 85 -1.12 -2.89 -8.66
CA PHE A 85 -2.26 -2.66 -7.78
C PHE A 85 -3.45 -2.19 -8.60
N GLU A 86 -4.58 -2.86 -8.46
CA GLU A 86 -5.84 -2.46 -9.07
C GLU A 86 -6.90 -2.26 -8.00
N ILE A 87 -7.58 -1.12 -8.02
CA ILE A 87 -8.67 -0.77 -7.11
C ILE A 87 -9.91 -0.43 -7.93
N ILE A 88 -11.04 -1.01 -7.54
CA ILE A 88 -12.35 -0.66 -8.07
C ILE A 88 -13.23 -0.21 -6.91
N CYS A 89 -13.80 0.99 -7.03
CA CYS A 89 -14.74 1.56 -6.08
C CYS A 89 -16.18 1.13 -6.39
N GLU A 90 -17.07 1.20 -5.40
CA GLU A 90 -18.50 0.85 -5.58
C GLU A 90 -19.22 1.66 -6.66
N ASN A 91 -18.78 2.90 -6.89
CA ASN A 91 -19.30 3.78 -7.94
C ASN A 91 -18.72 3.46 -9.34
N GLY A 92 -17.94 2.38 -9.48
CA GLY A 92 -17.33 1.95 -10.74
C GLY A 92 -16.00 2.62 -11.08
N ILE A 93 -15.56 3.62 -10.32
CA ILE A 93 -14.26 4.26 -10.54
C ILE A 93 -13.14 3.24 -10.34
N LYS A 94 -12.19 3.23 -11.28
CA LYS A 94 -11.12 2.25 -11.35
C LYS A 94 -9.75 2.94 -11.43
N GLY A 95 -8.81 2.46 -10.62
CA GLY A 95 -7.40 2.81 -10.72
C GLY A 95 -6.55 1.55 -10.88
N ILE A 96 -5.64 1.55 -11.84
CA ILE A 96 -4.59 0.54 -12.00
C ILE A 96 -3.27 1.30 -11.93
N TRP A 97 -2.34 0.81 -11.10
CA TRP A 97 -0.98 1.28 -11.03
C TRP A 97 -0.05 0.10 -11.22
N ARG A 98 0.84 0.20 -12.19
CA ARG A 98 1.88 -0.78 -12.47
C ARG A 98 3.24 -0.15 -12.22
N PHE A 99 4.10 -0.86 -11.51
CA PHE A 99 5.43 -0.41 -11.13
C PHE A 99 6.47 -1.42 -11.62
N ASN A 100 7.51 -0.93 -12.29
CA ASN A 100 8.56 -1.79 -12.83
C ASN A 100 9.43 -2.34 -11.70
N TYR A 101 9.80 -3.61 -11.81
CA TYR A 101 10.79 -4.24 -10.97
C TYR A 101 12.04 -4.54 -11.80
N GLU A 102 13.18 -3.99 -11.40
CA GLU A 102 14.46 -4.24 -12.08
C GLU A 102 15.43 -4.91 -11.10
N LEU A 103 15.99 -6.06 -11.49
CA LEU A 103 16.96 -6.80 -10.66
C LEU A 103 18.16 -5.94 -10.24
N ASP A 104 18.62 -5.06 -11.13
CA ASP A 104 19.74 -4.15 -10.89
C ASP A 104 19.40 -3.04 -9.89
N LYS A 105 18.11 -2.74 -9.69
CA LYS A 105 17.60 -1.73 -8.75
C LYS A 105 16.93 -2.35 -7.53
N LYS A 106 17.09 -3.64 -7.25
CA LYS A 106 16.35 -4.36 -6.18
C LYS A 106 16.47 -3.75 -4.76
N GLU A 107 17.51 -2.96 -4.50
CA GLU A 107 17.75 -2.29 -3.21
C GLU A 107 17.09 -0.90 -3.11
N THR A 108 16.46 -0.40 -4.18
CA THR A 108 15.71 0.86 -4.20
C THR A 108 14.51 0.80 -3.26
N ASP A 109 14.15 1.93 -2.66
CA ASP A 109 12.92 2.12 -1.91
C ASP A 109 11.82 2.85 -2.70
N LEU A 110 12.05 3.10 -3.99
CA LEU A 110 11.10 3.70 -4.91
C LEU A 110 10.98 2.81 -6.16
N LEU A 111 9.75 2.37 -6.46
CA LEU A 111 9.46 1.63 -7.69
C LEU A 111 8.91 2.57 -8.76
N ASP A 112 9.56 2.59 -9.92
CA ASP A 112 9.20 3.47 -11.04
C ASP A 112 7.84 3.08 -11.64
N LEU A 113 6.97 4.07 -11.87
CA LEU A 113 5.68 3.87 -12.52
C LEU A 113 5.87 3.47 -13.99
N ASP A 114 5.15 2.43 -14.44
CA ASP A 114 5.15 2.01 -15.84
C ASP A 114 4.22 2.89 -16.68
N PHE A 115 4.78 3.96 -17.26
CA PHE A 115 4.08 4.84 -18.20
C PHE A 115 3.77 4.21 -19.56
N SER A 116 4.38 3.06 -19.88
CA SER A 116 4.15 2.36 -21.15
C SER A 116 2.85 1.56 -21.15
N SER A 117 2.33 1.24 -19.95
CA SER A 117 1.04 0.62 -19.80
C SER A 117 -0.09 1.57 -20.26
N SER A 118 -0.98 1.07 -21.13
CA SER A 118 -2.16 1.82 -21.59
C SER A 118 -3.20 2.05 -20.48
N THR A 119 -2.99 1.43 -19.32
CA THR A 119 -3.85 1.45 -18.15
C THR A 119 -3.45 2.58 -17.20
N LYS A 120 -3.67 3.84 -17.62
CA LYS A 120 -3.61 4.94 -16.67
C LYS A 120 -4.82 4.89 -15.73
N PRO A 121 -4.65 5.19 -14.43
CA PRO A 121 -5.77 5.33 -13.53
C PRO A 121 -6.69 6.46 -14.00
N ASP A 122 -8.00 6.27 -13.86
CA ASP A 122 -8.96 7.36 -14.03
C ASP A 122 -8.66 8.43 -12.98
N ASN A 123 -8.36 9.67 -13.38
CA ASN A 123 -8.01 10.75 -12.45
C ASN A 123 -9.06 10.95 -11.35
N SER A 124 -10.32 10.57 -11.56
CA SER A 124 -11.35 10.61 -10.53
C SER A 124 -11.09 9.65 -9.36
N ILE A 125 -10.22 8.64 -9.51
CA ILE A 125 -9.83 7.72 -8.42
C ILE A 125 -9.16 8.47 -7.27
N TYR A 126 -8.43 9.55 -7.54
CA TYR A 126 -7.77 10.36 -6.53
C TYR A 126 -8.75 11.20 -5.70
N GLN A 127 -10.03 11.27 -6.11
CA GLN A 127 -11.10 11.84 -5.28
C GLN A 127 -11.71 10.80 -4.33
N SER A 128 -11.38 9.52 -4.47
CA SER A 128 -11.89 8.44 -3.62
C SER A 128 -11.38 8.55 -2.18
N SER A 129 -12.04 7.83 -1.27
CA SER A 129 -11.75 7.90 0.16
C SER A 129 -10.28 7.63 0.50
N ILE A 130 -9.61 6.73 -0.23
CA ILE A 130 -8.22 6.30 0.00
C ILE A 130 -7.24 7.48 -0.07
N PHE A 131 -7.51 8.45 -0.94
CA PHE A 131 -6.60 9.55 -1.25
C PHE A 131 -7.03 10.86 -0.56
N ASN A 132 -8.21 10.90 0.05
CA ASN A 132 -8.72 12.10 0.72
C ASN A 132 -8.78 11.95 2.25
N LYS A 133 -9.43 12.89 2.94
CA LYS A 133 -9.51 12.93 4.41
C LYS A 133 -10.46 11.89 5.04
N ASN A 134 -11.22 11.15 4.22
CA ASN A 134 -12.19 10.16 4.71
C ASN A 134 -11.55 8.79 5.01
N PHE A 135 -10.30 8.57 4.62
CA PHE A 135 -9.55 7.38 5.00
C PHE A 135 -8.89 7.57 6.36
N HIS A 136 -9.25 6.71 7.29
CA HIS A 136 -8.70 6.68 8.64
C HIS A 136 -7.95 5.37 8.83
N TYR A 137 -6.66 5.47 9.15
CA TYR A 137 -5.84 4.34 9.53
C TYR A 137 -5.57 4.41 11.03
N LEU A 138 -6.01 3.38 11.74
CA LEU A 138 -5.70 3.20 13.15
C LEU A 138 -4.59 2.17 13.26
N GLN A 139 -3.36 2.65 13.46
CA GLN A 139 -2.24 1.78 13.73
C GLN A 139 -2.43 1.12 15.09
N ALA A 140 -2.15 -0.18 15.16
CA ALA A 140 -2.02 -0.86 16.43
C ALA A 140 -0.67 -0.48 17.05
N GLU A 141 -0.54 0.74 17.59
CA GLU A 141 0.53 1.03 18.52
C GLU A 141 0.32 0.14 19.75
N ARG A 142 1.12 -0.93 19.84
CA ARG A 142 1.39 -1.53 21.14
C ARG A 142 2.32 -0.56 21.84
N ILE A 143 1.78 0.23 22.76
CA ILE A 143 2.60 0.79 23.83
C ILE A 143 3.19 -0.42 24.56
N GLY A 144 4.43 -0.80 24.21
CA GLY A 144 5.18 -1.79 24.96
C GLY A 144 5.37 -1.32 26.40
N PRO A 145 5.71 -2.21 27.34
CA PRO A 145 5.92 -1.82 28.73
C PRO A 145 6.94 -0.67 28.81
N ARG A 146 6.48 0.52 29.22
CA ARG A 146 7.36 1.66 29.53
C ARG A 146 7.98 1.37 30.89
N LEU A 147 9.31 1.28 30.95
CA LEU A 147 10.03 1.10 32.23
C LEU A 147 9.96 2.35 33.11
N VAL A 148 9.62 3.52 32.56
CA VAL A 148 9.54 4.77 33.31
C VAL A 148 8.43 5.64 32.72
N ASN A 149 7.50 6.08 33.56
CA ASN A 149 6.73 7.30 33.31
C ASN A 149 7.57 8.44 33.88
N GLU A 150 7.97 9.40 33.04
CA GLU A 150 8.38 10.70 33.57
C GLU A 150 7.15 11.32 34.21
N MET A 151 7.14 11.33 35.54
CA MET A 151 6.17 12.09 36.32
C MET A 151 6.34 13.55 35.91
N SER A 152 5.26 14.19 35.46
CA SER A 152 5.25 15.64 35.28
C SER A 152 5.63 16.28 36.61
N GLU A 153 6.81 16.91 36.67
CA GLU A 153 7.09 17.91 37.67
C GLU A 153 6.14 19.09 37.41
N LEU A 154 4.96 19.02 38.05
CA LEU A 154 4.17 20.21 38.36
C LEU A 154 5.03 21.05 39.31
N LEU A 155 5.89 21.88 38.73
CA LEU A 155 6.50 22.99 39.43
C LEU A 155 5.40 23.97 39.79
N THR A 156 5.16 24.06 41.10
CA THR A 156 4.46 25.13 41.81
C THR A 156 4.98 26.52 41.47
#